data_AF-A0A3M1UX66-F1
#
_entry.id   AF-A0A3M1UX66-F1
#
_cell.length_a   1.000
_cell.length_b   1.000
_cell.length_c   1.000
_cell.angle_alpha   90.00
_cell.angle_beta   90.00
_cell.angle_gamma   90.00
#
_symmetry.space_group_name_H-M   'P 1'
#
loop_
_entity.id
_entity.type
_entity.pdbx_description
1 polymer ?
#
loop_
_entity_poly.entity_id
_entity_poly.type
_entity_poly.pdbx_seq_one_letter_code
_entity_poly.pdbx_strand_id
1 'polypeptide(L)'
;MTTSTDPSASLRTHVPPASETVDASVPQPCDSFPATPPYTAELHERARSVYCRLVAHPGLAVEQLTVRCSRDAVYLSGSVQLLDETLDLLDLARELSGIEDVVSHVIVRRRIPPKG
;
A
#
# COMPACT_ATOMS: atom_id res chain seq x y z
N MET A 1 38.51 -18.87 49.51
CA MET A 1 38.48 -20.18 50.22
C MET A 1 37.03 -20.60 50.19
N THR A 2 36.53 -21.63 49.49
CA THR A 2 37.01 -22.93 48.98
C THR A 2 35.99 -23.36 47.89
N THR A 3 36.36 -23.52 46.62
CA THR A 3 36.60 -24.80 45.90
C THR A 3 35.47 -25.83 45.93
N SER A 4 34.87 -26.13 44.77
CA SER A 4 34.65 -27.49 44.18
C SER A 4 33.85 -27.32 42.87
N THR A 5 34.26 -27.67 41.64
CA THR A 5 34.92 -28.89 41.09
C THR A 5 34.01 -30.10 41.32
N ASP A 6 33.51 -30.89 40.36
CA ASP A 6 33.61 -31.02 38.90
C ASP A 6 32.47 -32.04 38.50
N PRO A 7 32.54 -32.91 37.48
CA PRO A 7 31.58 -32.98 36.39
C PRO A 7 30.82 -34.33 36.35
N SER A 8 29.84 -34.49 35.47
CA SER A 8 29.65 -35.78 34.79
C SER A 8 28.61 -35.69 33.69
N ALA A 9 29.14 -35.79 32.48
CA ALA A 9 28.64 -36.54 31.34
C ALA A 9 27.35 -37.35 31.55
N SER A 10 26.42 -37.19 30.61
CA SER A 10 25.79 -38.34 29.96
C SER A 10 25.33 -37.94 28.56
N LEU A 11 26.07 -38.44 27.57
CA LEU A 11 25.58 -38.62 26.22
C LEU A 11 24.29 -39.44 26.27
N ARG A 12 23.24 -38.97 25.59
CA ARG A 12 22.31 -39.86 24.91
C ARG A 12 21.74 -39.16 23.69
N THR A 13 22.39 -39.45 22.58
CA THR A 13 21.85 -39.35 21.23
C THR A 13 20.46 -39.98 21.22
N HIS A 14 19.42 -39.17 21.01
CA HIS A 14 18.13 -39.68 20.57
C HIS A 14 17.83 -39.02 19.22
N VAL A 15 18.14 -39.77 18.16
CA VAL A 15 17.70 -39.47 16.80
C VAL A 15 16.19 -39.72 16.77
N PRO A 16 15.33 -38.72 16.50
CA PRO A 16 13.94 -39.00 16.19
C PRO A 16 13.87 -39.70 14.81
N PRO A 17 13.05 -40.75 14.66
CA PRO A 17 12.83 -41.36 13.36
C PRO A 17 12.17 -40.34 12.44
N ALA A 18 12.80 -40.14 11.27
CA ALA A 18 12.19 -39.45 10.16
C ALA A 18 10.99 -40.26 9.67
N SER A 19 9.79 -39.70 9.82
CA SER A 19 8.60 -39.95 9.01
C SER A 19 7.49 -39.09 9.60
N GLU A 20 7.12 -38.00 8.94
CA GLU A 20 5.72 -37.67 8.73
C GLU A 20 5.63 -36.52 7.72
N THR A 21 5.07 -36.88 6.57
CA THR A 21 4.29 -36.04 5.67
C THR A 21 4.79 -34.63 5.40
N VAL A 22 5.37 -34.47 4.21
CA VAL A 22 5.35 -33.23 3.45
C VAL A 22 3.87 -32.86 3.25
N ASP A 23 3.28 -32.13 4.21
CA ASP A 23 2.11 -31.32 3.93
C ASP A 23 2.61 -30.23 3.00
N ALA A 24 2.45 -30.48 1.70
CA ALA A 24 2.53 -29.46 0.70
C ALA A 24 1.38 -28.50 0.98
N SER A 25 1.61 -27.59 1.93
CA SER A 25 0.87 -26.34 2.04
C SER A 25 1.09 -25.62 0.71
N VAL A 26 0.19 -25.92 -0.22
CA VAL A 26 -0.05 -25.15 -1.44
C VAL A 26 -0.06 -23.69 -0.97
N PRO A 27 0.78 -22.79 -1.52
CA PRO A 27 0.60 -21.37 -1.27
C PRO A 27 -0.82 -21.08 -1.74
N GLN A 28 -1.72 -20.83 -0.79
CA GLN A 28 -3.07 -20.43 -1.13
C GLN A 28 -2.92 -19.23 -2.06
N PRO A 29 -3.56 -19.23 -3.25
CA PRO A 29 -3.66 -18.01 -4.01
C PRO A 29 -4.22 -16.98 -3.04
N CYS A 30 -3.55 -15.83 -2.96
CA CYS A 30 -3.94 -14.71 -2.12
C CYS A 30 -5.31 -14.18 -2.62
N ASP A 31 -6.38 -14.93 -2.38
CA ASP A 31 -7.78 -14.58 -2.68
C ASP A 31 -8.45 -13.95 -1.46
N SER A 32 -7.65 -13.49 -0.50
CA SER A 32 -8.11 -12.51 0.48
C SER A 32 -7.94 -11.10 -0.08
N PHE A 33 -8.58 -10.82 -1.21
CA PHE A 33 -9.00 -9.44 -1.45
C PHE A 33 -10.01 -9.13 -0.35
N PRO A 34 -9.81 -8.08 0.47
CA PRO A 34 -10.82 -7.70 1.43
C PRO A 34 -12.10 -7.47 0.65
N ALA A 35 -13.17 -8.19 1.03
CA ALA A 35 -14.50 -7.98 0.48
C ALA A 35 -14.75 -6.48 0.47
N THR A 36 -14.96 -5.90 -0.72
CA THR A 36 -15.11 -4.46 -0.87
C THR A 36 -16.15 -3.99 0.14
N PRO A 37 -15.82 -3.10 1.09
CA PRO A 37 -16.80 -2.59 2.04
C PRO A 37 -17.97 -2.00 1.26
N PRO A 38 -19.21 -2.05 1.80
CA PRO A 38 -20.37 -1.56 1.09
C PRO A 38 -20.10 -0.11 0.67
N TYR A 39 -20.23 0.13 -0.62
CA TYR A 39 -20.01 1.43 -1.22
C TYR A 39 -21.07 2.39 -0.69
N THR A 40 -20.77 3.13 0.38
CA THR A 40 -21.70 4.09 0.98
C THR A 40 -21.73 5.38 0.17
N ALA A 41 -22.86 6.10 0.22
CA ALA A 41 -22.99 7.40 -0.43
C ALA A 41 -21.90 8.40 0.04
N GLU A 42 -21.50 8.32 1.30
CA GLU A 42 -20.42 9.13 1.88
C GLU A 42 -19.07 8.86 1.22
N LEU A 43 -18.74 7.59 0.92
CA LEU A 43 -17.51 7.24 0.21
C LEU A 43 -17.54 7.74 -1.24
N HIS A 44 -18.70 7.70 -1.89
CA HIS A 44 -18.87 8.25 -3.24
C HIS A 44 -18.69 9.77 -3.24
N GLU A 45 -19.31 10.47 -2.29
CA GLU A 45 -19.19 11.91 -2.14
C GLU A 45 -17.75 12.33 -1.84
N ARG A 46 -17.06 11.60 -0.96
CA ARG A 46 -15.63 11.80 -0.68
C ARG A 46 -14.80 11.61 -1.95
N ALA A 47 -14.98 10.50 -2.67
CA ALA A 47 -14.26 10.23 -3.92
C ALA A 47 -14.51 11.31 -4.98
N ARG A 48 -15.75 11.77 -5.10
CA ARG A 48 -16.14 12.85 -6.00
C ARG A 48 -15.47 14.17 -5.61
N SER A 49 -15.44 14.51 -4.32
CA SER A 49 -14.79 15.71 -3.81
C SER A 49 -13.29 15.72 -4.11
N VAL A 50 -12.61 14.58 -3.87
CA VAL A 50 -11.20 14.37 -4.21
C VAL A 50 -10.98 14.57 -5.71
N TYR A 51 -11.77 13.88 -6.54
CA TYR A 51 -11.67 13.99 -7.99
C TYR A 51 -11.86 15.43 -8.49
N CYS A 52 -12.90 16.12 -8.01
CA CYS A 52 -13.18 17.50 -8.39
C CYS A 52 -12.03 18.46 -8.02
N ARG A 53 -11.41 18.29 -6.85
CA ARG A 53 -10.25 19.11 -6.46
C ARG A 53 -9.02 18.83 -7.30
N LEU A 54 -8.73 17.56 -7.59
CA LEU A 54 -7.58 17.19 -8.44
C LEU A 54 -7.75 17.73 -9.87
N VAL A 55 -8.94 17.62 -10.45
CA VAL A 55 -9.24 18.12 -11.80
C VAL A 55 -9.26 19.65 -11.87
N ALA A 56 -9.69 20.32 -10.80
CA ALA A 56 -9.70 21.78 -10.73
C ALA A 56 -8.32 22.39 -10.43
N HIS A 57 -7.32 21.56 -10.07
CA HIS A 57 -6.03 22.07 -9.66
C HIS A 57 -5.24 22.63 -10.86
N PRO A 58 -4.86 23.93 -10.87
CA PRO A 58 -4.25 24.56 -12.05
C PRO A 58 -2.86 23.99 -12.39
N GLY A 59 -2.15 23.44 -11.39
CA GLY A 59 -0.87 22.75 -11.58
C GLY A 59 -0.97 21.31 -12.12
N LEU A 60 -2.18 20.79 -12.35
CA LEU A 60 -2.42 19.41 -12.79
C LEU A 60 -3.31 19.38 -14.03
N ALA A 61 -2.85 18.75 -15.10
CA ALA A 61 -3.72 18.40 -16.22
C ALA A 61 -4.08 16.91 -16.13
N VAL A 62 -5.35 16.64 -15.88
CA VAL A 62 -5.86 15.26 -15.78
C VAL A 62 -6.20 14.74 -17.17
N GLU A 63 -5.50 13.68 -17.62
CA GLU A 63 -5.85 12.97 -18.85
C GLU A 63 -6.87 11.88 -18.56
N GLN A 64 -6.57 11.03 -17.57
CA GLN A 64 -7.42 9.95 -17.12
C GLN A 64 -7.20 9.74 -15.63
N LEU A 65 -8.22 9.87 -14.80
CA LEU A 65 -8.07 9.65 -13.35
C LEU A 65 -9.29 8.93 -12.82
N THR A 66 -9.05 7.84 -12.10
CA THR A 66 -10.04 7.11 -11.31
C THR A 66 -9.70 7.32 -9.85
N VAL A 67 -10.70 7.76 -9.09
CA VAL A 67 -10.60 7.91 -7.63
C VAL A 67 -11.56 6.93 -6.99
N ARG A 68 -11.06 6.14 -6.05
CA ARG A 68 -11.87 5.27 -5.19
C ARG A 68 -11.54 5.57 -3.74
N CYS A 69 -12.55 5.57 -2.88
CA CYS A 69 -12.34 5.73 -1.45
C CYS A 69 -12.78 4.46 -0.72
N SER A 70 -12.00 4.11 0.29
CA SER A 70 -12.39 3.23 1.39
C SER A 70 -12.57 4.10 2.65
N ARG A 71 -12.93 3.47 3.77
CA ARG A 71 -13.20 4.13 5.05
C ARG A 71 -12.08 5.10 5.45
N ASP A 72 -10.83 4.64 5.33
CA ASP A 72 -9.65 5.34 5.84
C ASP A 72 -8.62 5.65 4.73
N ALA A 73 -8.84 5.15 3.51
CA ALA A 73 -7.87 5.22 2.42
C ALA A 73 -8.46 5.74 1.10
N VAL A 74 -7.65 6.44 0.30
CA VAL A 74 -7.96 6.82 -1.08
C VAL A 74 -7.03 6.12 -2.06
N TYR A 75 -7.63 5.56 -3.10
CA TYR A 75 -6.95 4.91 -4.20
C TYR A 75 -7.05 5.79 -5.44
N LEU A 76 -5.91 6.27 -5.92
CA LEU A 76 -5.77 7.06 -7.14
C LEU A 76 -5.14 6.20 -8.22
N SER A 77 -5.72 6.16 -9.41
CA SER A 77 -5.13 5.46 -10.56
C SER A 77 -5.42 6.17 -11.88
N GLY A 78 -4.50 6.10 -12.83
CA GLY A 78 -4.65 6.74 -14.15
C GLY A 78 -3.39 7.48 -14.61
N SER A 79 -3.55 8.50 -15.44
CA SER A 79 -2.49 9.39 -15.92
C SER A 79 -2.81 10.86 -15.70
N VAL A 80 -1.80 11.60 -15.23
CA VAL A 80 -1.85 13.05 -15.05
C VAL A 80 -0.57 13.68 -15.59
N GLN A 81 -0.67 14.91 -16.05
CA GLN A 81 0.47 15.73 -16.41
C GLN A 81 0.67 16.82 -15.35
N LEU A 82 1.86 16.84 -14.73
CA LEU A 82 2.25 17.93 -13.84
C LEU A 82 2.61 19.14 -14.69
N LEU A 83 1.87 20.23 -14.49
CA LEU A 83 2.17 21.55 -15.07
C LEU A 83 3.05 22.37 -14.13
N ASP A 84 2.92 22.14 -12.82
CA ASP A 84 3.77 22.69 -11.78
C ASP A 84 4.67 21.58 -11.21
N GLU A 85 5.99 21.73 -11.34
CA GLU A 85 6.97 20.75 -10.86
C GLU A 85 7.10 20.71 -9.33
N THR A 86 6.61 21.75 -8.65
CA THR A 86 6.62 21.83 -7.18
C THR A 86 5.40 21.15 -6.55
N LEU A 87 4.40 20.77 -7.36
CA LEU A 87 3.20 20.11 -6.88
C LEU A 87 3.48 18.64 -6.55
N ASP A 88 3.18 18.26 -5.31
CA ASP A 88 3.07 16.85 -4.93
C ASP A 88 1.60 16.41 -4.96
N LEU A 89 1.30 15.46 -5.85
CA LEU A 89 -0.04 14.90 -6.01
C LEU A 89 -0.53 14.18 -4.75
N LEU A 90 0.38 13.53 -4.01
CA LEU A 90 0.04 12.81 -2.79
C LEU A 90 -0.32 13.77 -1.67
N ASP A 91 0.43 14.87 -1.53
CA ASP A 91 0.14 15.87 -0.51
C ASP A 91 -1.19 16.57 -0.80
N LEU A 92 -1.46 16.91 -2.06
CA LEU A 92 -2.75 17.46 -2.48
C LEU A 92 -3.92 16.50 -2.17
N ALA A 93 -3.70 15.19 -2.28
CA ALA A 93 -4.71 14.18 -1.93
C ALA A 93 -4.85 13.98 -0.41
N ARG A 94 -3.77 14.17 0.36
CA ARG A 94 -3.75 14.08 1.85
C ARG A 94 -4.35 15.30 2.54
N GLU A 95 -4.28 16.48 1.93
CA GLU A 95 -4.93 17.70 2.44
C GLU A 95 -6.46 17.59 2.54
N LEU A 96 -7.03 16.52 1.98
CA LEU A 96 -8.44 16.22 2.02
C LEU A 96 -8.80 15.55 3.35
N SER A 97 -9.59 16.29 4.15
CA SER A 97 -9.98 15.89 5.50
C SER A 97 -10.59 14.49 5.57
N GLY A 98 -10.07 13.66 6.47
CA GLY A 98 -10.61 12.32 6.78
C GLY A 98 -9.99 11.19 5.96
N ILE A 99 -8.79 11.41 5.39
CA ILE A 99 -8.02 10.40 4.67
C ILE A 99 -6.72 10.17 5.45
N GLU A 100 -6.56 8.96 5.99
CA GLU A 100 -5.35 8.56 6.71
C GLU A 100 -4.30 8.04 5.72
N ASP A 101 -4.75 7.29 4.73
CA ASP A 101 -3.87 6.65 3.73
C ASP A 101 -4.21 7.06 2.29
N VAL A 102 -3.17 7.32 1.50
CA VAL A 102 -3.30 7.55 0.05
C VAL A 102 -2.44 6.53 -0.69
N VAL A 103 -3.10 5.69 -1.47
CA VAL A 103 -2.49 4.70 -2.36
C VAL A 103 -2.58 5.24 -3.79
N SER A 104 -1.43 5.53 -4.40
CA SER A 104 -1.38 6.08 -5.76
C SER A 104 -0.71 5.13 -6.74
N HIS A 105 -1.44 4.80 -7.80
CA HIS A 105 -0.98 4.12 -9.01
C HIS A 105 -1.10 5.05 -10.22
N VAL A 106 -0.91 6.36 -10.01
CA VAL A 106 -1.00 7.36 -11.07
C VAL A 106 0.33 7.47 -11.80
N ILE A 107 0.28 7.37 -13.13
CA ILE A 107 1.41 7.65 -14.00
C ILE A 107 1.51 9.16 -14.18
N VAL A 108 2.58 9.73 -13.66
CA VAL A 108 2.84 11.16 -13.73
C VAL A 108 3.74 11.48 -14.92
N ARG A 109 3.21 12.25 -15.87
CA ARG A 109 3.97 12.76 -17.02
C ARG A 109 4.49 14.16 -16.70
N ARG A 110 5.80 14.33 -16.73
CA ARG A 110 6.43 15.65 -16.62
C ARG A 110 6.72 16.19 -18.01
N ARG A 111 6.40 17.46 -18.27
CA ARG A 111 6.88 18.12 -19.48
C ARG A 111 8.37 18.40 -19.29
N ILE A 112 9.20 17.61 -19.96
CA ILE A 112 10.63 17.92 -20.05
C ILE A 112 10.75 19.13 -20.99
N PRO A 113 11.24 20.29 -20.54
CA PRO A 113 11.48 21.40 -21.45
C PRO A 113 12.51 20.97 -22.51
N PRO A 114 12.36 21.38 -23.78
CA PRO A 114 13.35 21.06 -24.80
C PRO A 114 14.70 21.62 -24.36
N LYS A 115 15.74 20.78 -24.36
CA LYS A 115 17.12 21.24 -24.19
C LYS A 115 17.45 22.15 -25.38
N GLY A 116 17.47 23.45 -25.13
CA GLY A 116 18.03 24.46 -26.04
C GLY A 116 19.55 24.34 -26.12
#